data_AF-A0A842KYY9-F1
#
_entry.id   AF-A0A842KYY9-F1
#
_cell.length_a   1.000
_cell.length_b   1.000
_cell.length_c   1.000
_cell.angle_alpha   90.00
_cell.angle_beta   90.00
_cell.angle_gamma   90.00
#
_symmetry.space_group_name_H-M   'P 1'
#
loop_
_entity.id
_entity.type
_entity.pdbx_description
1 polymer ?
#
loop_
_entity_poly.entity_id
_entity_poly.type
_entity_poly.pdbx_seq_one_letter_code
_entity_poly.pdbx_strand_id
1 'polypeptide(L)'
;MPIVQISALKRTGLGELLDRLVDVAEGRLGREEEFMVDYGPIEHYIIEIEDILEKCRLFEKYPRRWVSLRILEGDIYFIKEVEEKCSE
;
A
#
# COMPACT_ATOMS: atom_id res chain seq x y z
N MET A 1 9.49 -8.88 6.88
CA MET A 1 8.63 -9.73 6.03
C MET A 1 9.22 -11.14 6.00
N PRO A 2 8.52 -12.15 6.55
CA PRO A 2 8.96 -13.55 6.44
C PRO A 2 8.87 -14.02 4.98
N ILE A 3 9.81 -14.86 4.56
CA ILE A 3 9.79 -15.55 3.27
C ILE A 3 9.74 -17.05 3.55
N VAL A 4 8.70 -17.72 3.05
CA VAL A 4 8.52 -19.17 3.21
C VAL A 4 8.54 -19.81 1.83
N GLN A 5 9.41 -20.82 1.66
CA GLN A 5 9.45 -21.59 0.42
C GLN A 5 8.31 -22.60 0.40
N ILE A 6 7.48 -22.59 -0.65
CA ILE A 6 6.35 -23.50 -0.78
C ILE A 6 6.31 -24.19 -2.14
N SER A 7 5.68 -25.38 -2.16
CA SER A 7 5.14 -25.97 -3.37
C SER A 7 3.69 -26.37 -3.10
N ALA A 8 2.74 -25.55 -3.60
CA ALA A 8 1.32 -25.79 -3.39
C ALA A 8 0.87 -27.16 -3.97
N LEU A 9 1.33 -27.48 -5.19
CA LEU A 9 1.04 -28.75 -5.86
C LEU A 9 1.51 -29.97 -5.06
N LYS A 10 2.73 -29.89 -4.48
CA LYS A 10 3.32 -30.95 -3.66
C LYS A 10 2.95 -30.85 -2.17
N ARG A 11 2.13 -29.87 -1.79
CA ARG A 11 1.78 -29.54 -0.40
C ARG A 11 2.99 -29.34 0.53
N THR A 12 4.11 -28.88 -0.01
CA THR A 12 5.33 -28.63 0.76
C THR A 12 5.34 -27.20 1.28
N GLY A 13 5.69 -27.01 2.55
CA GLY A 13 5.83 -25.67 3.17
C GLY A 13 4.52 -24.99 3.58
N LEU A 14 3.35 -25.62 3.36
CA LEU A 14 2.05 -25.03 3.73
C LEU A 14 1.85 -24.93 5.25
N GLY A 15 2.33 -25.91 6.02
CA GLY A 15 2.28 -25.85 7.49
C GLY A 15 3.11 -24.68 8.02
N GLU A 16 4.36 -24.57 7.57
CA GLU A 16 5.24 -23.44 7.95
C GLU A 16 4.63 -22.09 7.54
N LEU A 17 4.01 -22.00 6.36
CA LEU A 17 3.33 -20.77 5.94
C LEU A 17 2.23 -20.36 6.93
N LEU A 18 1.42 -21.31 7.39
CA LEU A 18 0.36 -21.06 8.38
C LEU A 18 0.95 -20.65 9.74
N ASP A 19 2.02 -21.31 10.18
CA ASP A 19 2.71 -20.95 11.42
C ASP A 19 3.25 -19.52 11.36
N ARG A 20 3.92 -19.14 10.25
CA ARG A 20 4.39 -17.76 10.05
C ARG A 20 3.27 -16.75 9.96
N LEU A 21 2.11 -17.12 9.40
CA LEU A 21 0.95 -16.24 9.35
C LEU A 21 0.48 -15.91 10.77
N VAL A 22 0.41 -16.90 11.65
CA VAL A 22 0.05 -16.72 13.06
C VAL A 22 1.07 -15.83 13.77
N ASP A 23 2.38 -16.04 13.55
CA ASP A 23 3.43 -15.16 14.10
C ASP A 23 3.30 -13.71 13.66
N VAL A 24 2.92 -13.46 12.39
CA VAL A 24 2.71 -12.10 11.86
C VAL A 24 1.45 -11.47 12.45
N ALA A 25 0.34 -12.21 12.50
CA ALA A 25 -0.92 -11.73 13.05
C ALA A 25 -0.82 -11.37 14.54
N GLU A 26 0.00 -12.12 15.29
CA GLU A 26 0.25 -11.88 16.72
C GLU A 26 1.40 -10.89 16.96
N GLY A 27 1.96 -10.28 15.90
CA GLY A 27 3.02 -9.28 16.01
C GLY A 27 4.38 -9.83 16.48
N ARG A 28 4.54 -11.15 16.52
CA ARG A 28 5.81 -11.80 16.88
C ARG A 28 6.86 -11.72 15.78
N LEU A 29 6.43 -11.53 14.54
CA LEU A 29 7.31 -11.49 13.38
C LEU A 29 6.78 -10.49 12.35
N GLY A 30 7.61 -9.55 11.90
CA GLY A 30 7.16 -8.51 10.97
C GLY A 30 8.21 -7.44 10.80
N ARG A 31 7.90 -6.42 9.99
CA ARG A 31 8.59 -5.13 10.11
C ARG A 31 7.72 -4.24 10.99
N GLU A 32 8.35 -3.52 11.91
CA GLU A 32 7.66 -2.49 12.70
C GLU A 32 7.36 -1.27 11.83
N GLU A 33 8.27 -0.95 10.91
CA GLU A 33 8.14 0.16 9.98
C GLU A 33 7.74 -0.30 8.57
N GLU A 34 6.92 0.50 7.91
CA GLU A 34 6.55 0.28 6.51
C GLU A 34 7.77 0.43 5.60
N PHE A 35 7.89 -0.45 4.61
CA PHE A 35 8.91 -0.31 3.59
C PHE A 35 8.49 0.75 2.59
N MET A 36 9.25 1.84 2.52
CA MET A 36 9.01 2.90 1.54
C MET A 36 9.95 2.75 0.35
N VAL A 37 9.38 2.64 -0.86
CA VAL A 37 10.13 2.72 -2.11
C VAL A 37 10.35 4.19 -2.44
N ASP A 38 11.60 4.55 -2.78
CA ASP A 38 12.00 5.88 -3.27
C ASP A 38 11.96 5.90 -4.81
N TYR A 39 11.07 6.71 -5.37
CA TYR A 39 10.89 6.91 -6.81
C TYR A 39 11.76 8.05 -7.37
N GLY A 40 12.68 8.59 -6.56
CA GLY A 40 13.65 9.59 -6.93
C GLY A 40 12.98 10.89 -7.39
N PRO A 41 13.22 11.35 -8.63
CA PRO A 41 12.64 12.61 -9.10
C PRO A 41 11.12 12.68 -9.04
N ILE A 42 10.38 11.57 -8.98
CA ILE A 42 8.90 11.59 -8.96
C ILE A 42 8.34 11.86 -7.56
N GLU A 43 9.14 11.75 -6.49
CA GLU A 43 8.68 11.92 -5.10
C GLU A 43 7.99 13.26 -4.85
N HIS A 44 8.44 14.34 -5.50
CA HIS A 44 7.79 15.65 -5.33
C HIS A 44 6.33 15.64 -5.79
N TYR A 45 6.01 14.97 -6.90
CA TYR A 45 4.64 14.85 -7.38
C TYR A 45 3.78 13.96 -6.45
N ILE A 46 4.38 12.94 -5.83
CA ILE A 46 3.69 12.11 -4.86
C ILE A 46 3.26 12.96 -3.66
N ILE A 47 4.18 13.77 -3.12
CA ILE A 47 3.93 14.67 -1.99
C ILE A 47 2.86 15.73 -2.35
N GLU A 48 2.96 16.34 -3.54
CA GLU A 48 1.97 17.32 -4.00
C GLU A 48 0.54 16.73 -4.04
N ILE A 49 0.40 15.49 -4.51
CA ILE A 49 -0.90 14.81 -4.54
C ILE A 49 -1.34 14.45 -3.12
N GLU A 50 -0.45 13.98 -2.25
CA GLU A 50 -0.77 13.70 -0.83
C GLU A 50 -1.34 14.94 -0.13
N ASP A 51 -0.75 16.11 -0.36
CA ASP A 51 -1.21 17.40 0.18
C ASP A 51 -2.59 17.79 -0.33
N ILE A 52 -2.86 17.57 -1.62
CA ILE A 52 -4.19 17.82 -2.22
C ILE A 52 -5.24 16.89 -1.60
N LEU A 53 -4.92 15.59 -1.49
CA LEU A 53 -5.82 14.60 -0.88
C LEU A 53 -6.13 14.92 0.59
N GLU A 54 -5.14 15.40 1.35
CA GLU A 54 -5.33 15.82 2.74
C GLU A 54 -6.23 17.06 2.85
N LYS A 55 -6.02 18.08 2.00
CA LYS A 55 -6.86 19.29 1.98
C LYS A 55 -8.32 18.96 1.67
N CYS A 56 -8.56 18.06 0.73
CA CYS A 56 -9.89 17.64 0.32
C CYS A 56 -10.51 16.55 1.22
N ARG A 57 -9.76 16.04 2.21
CA ARG A 57 -10.20 14.96 3.12
C ARG A 57 -10.74 13.75 2.35
N LEU A 58 -10.08 13.37 1.27
CA LEU A 58 -10.45 12.23 0.45
C LEU A 58 -9.68 10.97 0.86
N PHE A 59 -10.33 9.82 0.71
CA PHE A 59 -9.74 8.49 0.88
C PHE A 59 -9.07 8.23 2.24
N GLU A 60 -9.56 8.84 3.33
CA GLU A 60 -8.99 8.72 4.69
C GLU A 60 -8.83 7.27 5.20
N LYS A 61 -9.54 6.31 4.61
CA LYS A 61 -9.44 4.87 4.93
C LYS A 61 -8.23 4.18 4.30
N TYR A 62 -7.52 4.83 3.39
CA TYR A 62 -6.39 4.28 2.66
C TYR A 62 -5.11 5.05 3.00
N PRO A 63 -3.92 4.41 2.91
CA PRO A 63 -2.67 5.13 2.99
C PRO A 63 -2.59 6.18 1.87
N ARG A 64 -2.41 7.45 2.24
CA ARG A 64 -2.39 8.58 1.29
C ARG A 64 -1.37 8.37 0.18
N ARG A 65 -0.14 7.97 0.53
CA ARG A 65 0.93 7.65 -0.43
C ARG A 65 0.52 6.62 -1.47
N TRP A 66 -0.21 5.58 -1.04
CA TRP A 66 -0.67 4.54 -1.95
C TRP A 66 -1.69 5.09 -2.95
N VAL A 67 -2.62 5.93 -2.51
CA VAL A 67 -3.59 6.59 -3.39
C VAL A 67 -2.90 7.54 -4.38
N SER A 68 -1.94 8.34 -3.91
CA SER A 68 -1.15 9.23 -4.77
C SER A 68 -0.43 8.47 -5.88
N LEU A 69 0.16 7.32 -5.55
CA LEU A 69 0.78 6.43 -6.54
C LEU A 69 -0.25 5.88 -7.55
N ARG A 70 -1.44 5.45 -7.10
CA ARG A 70 -2.50 4.99 -8.02
C ARG A 70 -2.94 6.09 -8.99
N ILE A 71 -3.06 7.33 -8.50
CA ILE A 71 -3.41 8.49 -9.34
C ILE A 71 -2.33 8.75 -10.39
N LEU A 72 -1.04 8.74 -10.00
CA LEU A 72 0.08 8.90 -10.94
C LEU A 72 0.15 7.78 -11.98
N GLU A 73 -0.27 6.56 -11.63
CA GLU A 73 -0.38 5.44 -12.55
C GLU A 73 -1.62 5.52 -13.48
N GLY A 74 -2.49 6.51 -13.29
CA GLY A 74 -3.67 6.75 -14.13
C GLY A 74 -4.91 5.97 -13.70
N ASP A 75 -5.04 5.61 -12.42
CA ASP A 75 -6.23 4.93 -11.91
C ASP A 75 -7.48 5.84 -11.99
N ILE A 76 -8.36 5.51 -12.94
CA ILE A 76 -9.55 6.29 -13.29
C ILE A 76 -10.52 6.42 -12.11
N TYR A 77 -10.59 5.43 -11.21
CA TYR A 77 -11.48 5.51 -10.06
C TYR A 77 -11.09 6.66 -9.13
N PHE A 78 -9.81 6.73 -8.76
CA PHE A 78 -9.31 7.79 -7.88
C PHE A 78 -9.34 9.16 -8.56
N ILE A 79 -8.96 9.23 -9.85
CA ILE A 79 -8.98 10.49 -10.60
C ILE A 79 -10.39 11.09 -10.63
N LYS A 80 -11.40 10.30 -11.00
CA LYS A 80 -12.80 10.77 -11.06
C LYS A 80 -13.31 11.22 -9.70
N GLU A 81 -12.99 10.46 -8.65
CA GLU A 81 -13.42 10.81 -7.30
C GLU A 81 -12.77 12.10 -6.79
N VAL A 82 -11.51 12.36 -7.15
CA VAL A 82 -10.86 13.66 -6.89
C VAL A 82 -11.51 14.76 -7.70
N GLU A 83 -11.73 14.56 -9.00
CA GLU A 83 -12.41 15.56 -9.86
C GLU A 83 -13.82 15.90 -9.31
N GLU A 84 -14.60 14.91 -8.90
CA GLU A 84 -15.97 15.13 -8.43
C GLU A 84 -16.05 15.80 -7.05
N LYS A 85 -15.12 15.49 -6.13
CA LYS A 85 -15.22 15.87 -4.70
C LYS A 85 -14.19 16.90 -4.24
N CYS A 86 -13.17 17.16 -5.05
CA CYS A 86 -12.08 18.10 -4.77
C CYS A 86 -12.00 19.20 -5.85
N SER A 87 -13.03 19.34 -6.68
CA SER A 87 -13.23 20.56 -7.49
C SER A 87 -13.41 21.76 -6.56
N GLU A 88 -12.74 22.87 -6.86
CA GLU A 88 -13.00 24.19 -6.25
C GLU A 88 -14.49 24.53 -6.20
#